data_AF-A0A2S4XMH2-F1
#
_entry.id   AF-A0A2S4XMH2-F1
#
_cell.length_a   1.000
_cell.length_b   1.000
_cell.length_c   1.000
_cell.angle_alpha   90.00
_cell.angle_beta   90.00
_cell.angle_gamma   90.00
#
_symmetry.space_group_name_H-M   'P 1'
#
loop_
_entity.id
_entity.type
_entity.pdbx_description
1 polymer ?
#
loop_
_entity_poly.entity_id
_entity_poly.type
_entity_poly.pdbx_seq_one_letter_code
_entity_poly.pdbx_strand_id
1 'polypeptide(L)'
;MIDVMAQTPVTPEGRLGRAEEHPGNADRAYVRRRNRITALAAGHRVGAPSPPVEYTEEEHATWRAVLAALAEAQRGRVCRAVADARERAPVPAGYVPQHAEVGDRLHALTGFRFTLAGGIVPNARFLGSMADGYFHAVQYVRHSAMPLYTFEPDVIHDMLGHGTHLCDPWFAELYRTVGRAASRVTSDDALDLISRVYWYTLEYGVVHEGGRPKAYGAALLSSYGELRRFDRADVRPWDLADIAARPYQVAGYQPVLFAVESLDHLSETLHGFLDDFDESTRDRLGLPPLERRGFMGRPAPDGAGAHTGRPNK
;
A
#
# COMPACT_ATOMS: atom_id res chain seq x y z
N MET A 1 4.57 -0.20 15.67
CA MET A 1 4.48 -1.53 16.32
C MET A 1 3.51 -2.32 15.46
N ILE A 2 4.02 -3.21 14.61
CA ILE A 2 3.20 -4.05 13.73
C ILE A 2 2.27 -4.87 14.62
N ASP A 3 1.00 -5.01 14.23
CA ASP A 3 0.03 -5.77 15.01
C ASP A 3 0.49 -7.23 15.16
N VAL A 4 1.06 -7.52 16.33
CA VAL A 4 1.56 -8.83 16.79
C VAL A 4 0.44 -9.88 16.79
N MET A 5 -0.82 -9.47 16.67
CA MET A 5 -2.00 -10.35 16.70
C MET A 5 -2.51 -10.77 15.32
N ALA A 6 -1.98 -10.22 14.21
CA ALA A 6 -2.38 -10.65 12.87
C ALA A 6 -1.63 -11.93 12.45
N GLN A 7 -2.38 -12.94 12.00
CA GLN A 7 -1.78 -14.15 11.43
C GLN A 7 -1.22 -13.88 10.03
N THR A 8 0.00 -14.33 9.79
CA THR A 8 0.73 -14.19 8.52
C THR A 8 1.23 -15.55 8.05
N PRO A 9 1.36 -15.81 6.73
CA PRO A 9 2.17 -16.91 6.23
C PRO A 9 3.57 -16.89 6.87
N VAL A 10 4.00 -18.01 7.44
CA VAL A 10 5.33 -18.19 8.07
C VAL A 10 6.12 -19.34 7.44
N THR A 11 5.51 -20.05 6.47
CA THR A 11 6.18 -21.03 5.62
C THR A 11 5.75 -20.86 4.16
N PRO A 12 6.57 -21.29 3.18
CA PRO A 12 6.24 -21.20 1.74
C PRO A 12 4.94 -21.91 1.36
N GLU A 13 4.57 -22.96 2.09
CA GLU A 13 3.34 -23.75 1.89
C GLU A 13 2.08 -22.99 2.35
N GLY A 14 2.24 -21.80 2.94
CA GLY A 14 1.14 -20.94 3.35
C GLY A 14 0.60 -21.23 4.75
N ARG A 15 1.36 -21.93 5.62
CA ARG A 15 1.01 -22.07 7.03
C ARG A 15 0.97 -20.68 7.66
N LEU A 16 -0.16 -20.35 8.30
CA LEU A 16 -0.32 -19.11 9.04
C LEU A 16 0.27 -19.24 10.46
N GLY A 17 0.90 -18.19 10.95
CA GLY A 17 1.52 -18.08 12.27
C GLY A 17 1.61 -16.62 12.71
N ARG A 18 2.23 -16.36 13.86
CA ARG A 18 2.42 -14.98 14.34
C ARG A 18 3.50 -14.26 13.53
N ALA A 19 3.44 -12.93 13.47
CA ALA A 19 4.42 -12.13 12.74
C ALA A 19 5.86 -12.35 13.22
N GLU A 20 6.07 -12.65 14.50
CA GLU A 20 7.40 -12.91 15.07
C GLU A 20 8.02 -14.23 14.56
N GLU A 21 7.20 -15.18 14.14
CA GLU A 21 7.64 -16.45 13.57
C GLU A 21 8.07 -16.29 12.10
N HIS A 22 7.73 -15.18 11.45
CA HIS A 22 8.12 -14.93 10.07
C HIS A 22 9.65 -14.83 9.97
N PRO A 23 10.30 -15.47 8.98
CA PRO A 23 11.77 -15.38 8.80
C PRO A 23 12.30 -13.95 8.75
N GLY A 24 11.54 -13.02 8.16
CA GLY A 24 11.83 -11.58 8.14
C GLY A 24 11.92 -10.90 9.52
N ASN A 25 11.43 -11.53 10.58
CA ASN A 25 11.57 -11.08 11.98
C ASN A 25 12.48 -12.00 12.81
N ALA A 26 12.44 -13.31 12.55
CA ALA A 26 13.19 -14.31 13.32
C ALA A 26 14.68 -14.41 12.92
N ASP A 27 15.01 -14.20 11.64
CA ASP A 27 16.40 -14.28 11.17
C ASP A 27 17.18 -13.00 11.52
N ARG A 28 18.11 -13.12 12.47
CA ARG A 28 18.95 -12.02 12.94
C ARG A 28 19.87 -11.45 11.86
N ALA A 29 20.32 -12.26 10.90
CA ALA A 29 21.17 -11.79 9.80
C ALA A 29 20.36 -10.92 8.84
N TYR A 30 19.16 -11.36 8.46
CA TYR A 30 18.22 -10.57 7.67
C TYR A 30 17.85 -9.26 8.37
N VAL A 31 17.46 -9.32 9.65
CA VAL A 31 17.09 -8.12 10.42
C VAL A 31 18.25 -7.12 10.48
N ARG A 32 19.50 -7.58 10.65
CA ARG A 32 20.68 -6.69 10.58
C ARG A 32 20.85 -6.07 9.19
N ARG A 33 20.65 -6.83 8.11
CA ARG A 33 20.72 -6.33 6.74
C ARG A 33 19.65 -5.28 6.47
N ARG A 34 18.39 -5.56 6.80
CA ARG A 34 17.27 -4.62 6.69
C ARG A 34 17.56 -3.33 7.45
N ASN A 35 17.97 -3.43 8.72
CA ASN A 35 18.24 -2.26 9.57
C ASN A 35 19.38 -1.38 9.02
N ARG A 36 20.39 -1.97 8.35
CA ARG A 36 21.45 -1.19 7.69
C ARG A 36 20.93 -0.39 6.50
N ILE A 37 20.04 -0.98 5.69
CA ILE A 37 19.41 -0.31 4.55
C ILE A 37 18.47 0.80 5.06
N THR A 38 17.61 0.51 6.05
CA THR A 38 16.66 1.52 6.58
C THR A 38 17.37 2.67 7.27
N ALA A 39 18.55 2.45 7.87
CA ALA A 39 19.35 3.51 8.48
C ALA A 39 19.78 4.59 7.48
N LEU A 40 19.86 4.28 6.18
CA LEU A 40 20.16 5.26 5.12
C LEU A 40 19.07 6.34 5.00
N ALA A 41 17.85 6.06 5.47
CA ALA A 41 16.75 7.01 5.45
C ALA A 41 16.78 8.02 6.61
N ALA A 42 17.68 7.85 7.59
CA ALA A 42 17.77 8.74 8.73
C ALA A 42 18.11 10.18 8.29
N GLY A 43 17.22 11.13 8.57
CA GLY A 43 17.38 12.52 8.14
C GLY A 43 17.20 12.76 6.64
N HIS A 44 16.76 11.75 5.88
CA HIS A 44 16.52 11.90 4.45
C HIS A 44 15.44 12.98 4.20
N ARG A 45 15.75 13.92 3.29
CA ARG A 45 14.83 14.98 2.88
C ARG A 45 14.05 14.55 1.63
N VAL A 46 12.78 14.92 1.54
CA VAL A 46 11.97 14.62 0.34
C VAL A 46 12.66 15.20 -0.89
N GLY A 47 12.76 14.39 -1.95
CA GLY A 47 13.45 14.73 -3.19
C GLY A 47 14.98 14.67 -3.17
N ALA A 48 15.62 14.43 -2.02
CA ALA A 48 17.05 14.12 -2.01
C ALA A 48 17.32 12.78 -2.72
N PRO A 49 18.47 12.62 -3.39
CA PRO A 49 18.86 11.35 -3.99
C PRO A 49 18.97 10.25 -2.92
N SER A 50 18.34 9.11 -3.18
CA SER A 50 18.51 7.94 -2.31
C SER A 50 19.93 7.38 -2.45
N PRO A 51 20.64 7.06 -1.36
CA PRO A 51 21.94 6.39 -1.46
C PRO A 51 21.82 5.05 -2.20
N PRO A 52 22.85 4.65 -2.96
CA PRO A 52 22.85 3.35 -3.62
C PRO A 52 22.96 2.23 -2.59
N VAL A 53 22.30 1.11 -2.87
CA VAL A 53 22.40 -0.12 -2.09
C VAL A 53 23.13 -1.19 -2.90
N GLU A 54 24.22 -1.73 -2.35
CA GLU A 54 24.89 -2.90 -2.91
C GLU A 54 24.05 -4.14 -2.57
N TYR A 55 23.18 -4.55 -3.49
CA TYR A 55 22.37 -5.75 -3.34
C TYR A 55 23.20 -7.03 -3.49
N THR A 56 22.89 -8.06 -2.70
CA THR A 56 23.52 -9.37 -2.82
C THR A 56 22.92 -10.17 -3.98
N GLU A 57 23.63 -11.20 -4.44
CA GLU A 57 23.07 -12.11 -5.45
C GLU A 57 21.81 -12.83 -4.94
N GLU A 58 21.70 -13.09 -3.64
CA GLU A 58 20.48 -13.68 -3.04
C GLU A 58 19.29 -12.70 -3.13
N GLU A 59 19.51 -11.42 -2.90
CA GLU A 59 18.50 -10.36 -3.05
C GLU A 59 18.07 -10.23 -4.53
N HIS A 60 19.02 -10.28 -5.46
CA HIS A 60 18.74 -10.31 -6.90
C HIS A 60 17.99 -11.59 -7.35
N ALA A 61 18.36 -12.75 -6.81
CA ALA A 61 17.67 -14.00 -7.08
C ALA A 61 16.22 -13.98 -6.55
N THR A 62 16.02 -13.43 -5.35
CA THR A 62 14.69 -13.22 -4.75
C THR A 62 13.84 -12.33 -5.65
N TRP A 63 14.38 -11.19 -6.11
CA TRP A 63 13.71 -10.31 -7.06
C TRP A 63 13.24 -11.04 -8.33
N ARG A 64 14.17 -11.72 -9.02
CA ARG A 64 13.84 -12.46 -10.26
C ARG A 64 12.76 -13.50 -10.03
N ALA A 65 12.85 -14.27 -8.94
CA ALA A 65 11.89 -15.31 -8.61
C ALA A 65 10.48 -14.72 -8.35
N VAL A 66 10.40 -13.61 -7.63
CA VAL A 66 9.13 -12.95 -7.31
C VAL A 66 8.50 -12.32 -8.55
N LEU A 67 9.27 -11.61 -9.38
CA LEU A 67 8.74 -11.01 -10.60
C LEU A 67 8.21 -12.07 -11.57
N ALA A 68 8.92 -13.22 -11.71
CA ALA A 68 8.45 -14.32 -12.53
C ALA A 68 7.13 -14.91 -12.01
N ALA A 69 7.02 -15.14 -10.70
CA ALA A 69 5.82 -15.67 -10.07
C ALA A 69 4.63 -14.69 -10.15
N LEU A 70 4.88 -13.39 -9.97
CA LEU A 70 3.86 -12.34 -10.11
C LEU A 70 3.37 -12.21 -11.55
N ALA A 71 4.28 -12.27 -12.54
CA ALA A 71 3.91 -12.21 -13.95
C ALA A 71 2.94 -13.35 -14.34
N GLU A 72 3.09 -14.53 -13.73
CA GLU A 72 2.11 -15.62 -13.89
C GLU A 72 0.81 -15.35 -13.12
N ALA A 73 0.89 -14.99 -11.84
CA ALA A 73 -0.28 -14.80 -10.98
C ALA A 73 -1.21 -13.67 -11.48
N GLN A 74 -0.64 -12.61 -12.04
CA GLN A 74 -1.37 -11.47 -12.59
C GLN A 74 -2.14 -11.79 -13.87
N ARG A 75 -1.80 -12.86 -14.62
CA ARG A 75 -2.46 -13.19 -15.89
C ARG A 75 -3.95 -13.40 -15.68
N GLY A 76 -4.75 -12.59 -16.37
CA GLY A 76 -6.21 -12.65 -16.27
C GLY A 76 -6.79 -12.16 -14.94
N ARG A 77 -5.97 -11.63 -14.01
CA ARG A 77 -6.42 -11.10 -12.71
C ARG A 77 -6.28 -9.60 -12.57
N VAL A 78 -5.35 -8.98 -13.29
CA VAL A 78 -5.21 -7.52 -13.32
C VAL A 78 -6.06 -6.91 -14.42
N CYS A 79 -6.48 -5.66 -14.27
CA CYS A 79 -7.23 -4.96 -15.30
C CYS A 79 -6.33 -4.59 -16.48
N ARG A 80 -6.94 -4.28 -17.63
CA ARG A 80 -6.18 -3.97 -18.85
C ARG A 80 -5.28 -2.75 -18.69
N ALA A 81 -5.74 -1.68 -18.07
CA ALA A 81 -4.95 -0.47 -17.89
C ALA A 81 -3.64 -0.75 -17.12
N VAL A 82 -3.69 -1.60 -16.09
CA VAL A 82 -2.49 -2.03 -15.35
C VAL A 82 -1.60 -2.93 -16.20
N ALA A 83 -2.16 -3.85 -16.98
CA ALA A 83 -1.38 -4.68 -17.89
C ALA A 83 -0.58 -3.82 -18.89
N ASP A 84 -1.24 -2.82 -19.49
CA ASP A 84 -0.66 -1.88 -20.44
C ASP A 84 0.38 -0.93 -19.78
N ALA A 85 0.13 -0.49 -18.54
CA ALA A 85 1.08 0.30 -17.75
C ALA A 85 2.34 -0.52 -17.41
N ARG A 86 2.17 -1.78 -17.01
CA ARG A 86 3.28 -2.69 -16.65
C ARG A 86 4.23 -2.92 -17.83
N GLU A 87 3.72 -3.05 -19.04
CA GLU A 87 4.56 -3.20 -20.25
C GLU A 87 5.47 -1.99 -20.51
N ARG A 88 5.06 -0.80 -20.03
CA ARG A 88 5.82 0.46 -20.16
C ARG A 88 6.61 0.79 -18.89
N ALA A 89 6.36 0.09 -17.78
CA ALA A 89 6.97 0.40 -16.50
C ALA A 89 8.51 0.22 -16.57
N PRO A 90 9.28 1.21 -16.11
CA PRO A 90 10.74 1.18 -16.19
C PRO A 90 11.37 0.30 -15.10
N VAL A 91 10.84 -0.91 -14.88
CA VAL A 91 11.22 -1.82 -13.80
C VAL A 91 11.96 -3.03 -14.37
N PRO A 92 13.28 -3.14 -14.19
CA PRO A 92 14.07 -4.26 -14.72
C PRO A 92 13.67 -5.61 -14.11
N ALA A 93 13.55 -6.64 -14.94
CA ALA A 93 13.22 -7.98 -14.46
C ALA A 93 14.44 -8.76 -13.89
N GLY A 94 15.67 -8.41 -14.30
CA GLY A 94 16.87 -9.22 -14.06
C GLY A 94 17.62 -8.96 -12.75
N TYR A 95 17.39 -7.81 -12.12
CA TYR A 95 18.09 -7.37 -10.91
C TYR A 95 17.23 -6.37 -10.14
N VAL A 96 17.54 -6.19 -8.85
CA VAL A 96 16.91 -5.16 -8.01
C VAL A 96 17.48 -3.81 -8.45
N PRO A 97 16.68 -2.90 -9.03
CA PRO A 97 17.21 -1.65 -9.53
C PRO A 97 17.43 -0.66 -8.38
N GLN A 98 18.14 0.44 -8.68
CA GLN A 98 18.27 1.56 -7.73
C GLN A 98 17.07 2.51 -7.87
N HIS A 99 16.74 3.26 -6.81
CA HIS A 99 15.70 4.29 -6.87
C HIS A 99 15.93 5.29 -8.00
N ALA A 100 17.18 5.72 -8.21
CA ALA A 100 17.51 6.68 -9.26
C ALA A 100 17.22 6.13 -10.66
N GLU A 101 17.53 4.85 -10.91
CA GLU A 101 17.36 4.22 -12.21
C GLU A 101 15.88 4.18 -12.65
N VAL A 102 15.00 3.75 -11.75
CA VAL A 102 13.56 3.70 -12.02
C VAL A 102 12.97 5.12 -11.94
N GLY A 103 13.35 5.87 -10.90
CA GLY A 103 12.83 7.20 -10.61
C GLY A 103 13.13 8.25 -11.69
N ASP A 104 14.30 8.22 -12.33
CA ASP A 104 14.63 9.13 -13.44
C ASP A 104 13.70 8.89 -14.65
N ARG A 105 13.38 7.63 -14.92
CA ARG A 105 12.47 7.27 -16.01
C ARG A 105 11.01 7.60 -15.67
N LEU A 106 10.57 7.34 -14.45
CA LEU A 106 9.26 7.78 -13.97
C LEU A 106 9.12 9.31 -14.09
N HIS A 107 10.18 10.05 -13.74
CA HIS A 107 10.16 11.51 -13.80
C HIS A 107 10.00 12.01 -15.23
N ALA A 108 10.67 11.38 -16.20
CA ALA A 108 10.51 11.72 -17.60
C ALA A 108 9.10 11.44 -18.14
N LEU A 109 8.43 10.40 -17.62
CA LEU A 109 7.10 9.99 -18.07
C LEU A 109 5.97 10.81 -17.45
N THR A 110 6.03 11.02 -16.14
CA THR A 110 4.92 11.61 -15.39
C THR A 110 5.37 12.71 -14.44
N GLY A 111 6.66 12.93 -14.23
CA GLY A 111 7.19 13.85 -13.21
C GLY A 111 7.37 13.21 -11.84
N PHE A 112 6.94 11.97 -11.62
CA PHE A 112 7.13 11.29 -10.34
C PHE A 112 8.55 10.77 -10.11
N ARG A 113 9.02 10.81 -8.86
CA ARG A 113 10.28 10.20 -8.40
C ARG A 113 10.06 9.44 -7.10
N PHE A 114 10.84 8.39 -6.89
CA PHE A 114 10.94 7.79 -5.57
C PHE A 114 11.75 8.67 -4.62
N THR A 115 11.32 8.74 -3.37
CA THR A 115 12.05 9.35 -2.27
C THR A 115 12.23 8.32 -1.14
N LEU A 116 13.38 8.30 -0.49
CA LEU A 116 13.72 7.22 0.44
C LEU A 116 12.86 7.25 1.70
N ALA A 117 12.29 6.10 2.03
CA ALA A 117 11.64 5.78 3.29
C ALA A 117 12.43 4.71 4.06
N GLY A 118 12.49 4.87 5.39
CA GLY A 118 13.11 3.90 6.29
C GLY A 118 12.13 2.88 6.88
N GLY A 119 10.89 2.86 6.39
CA GLY A 119 9.75 2.15 7.00
C GLY A 119 8.49 3.03 6.96
N ILE A 120 7.63 2.90 7.97
CA ILE A 120 6.38 3.66 8.06
C ILE A 120 6.67 5.17 8.14
N VAL A 121 6.08 5.92 7.22
CA VAL A 121 6.16 7.39 7.14
C VAL A 121 4.84 8.00 7.64
N PRO A 122 4.84 9.07 8.45
CA PRO A 122 3.60 9.72 8.88
C PRO A 122 2.74 10.18 7.70
N ASN A 123 1.42 10.00 7.79
CA ASN A 123 0.48 10.25 6.67
C ASN A 123 0.65 11.64 6.03
N ALA A 124 0.77 12.70 6.83
CA ALA A 124 0.99 14.06 6.33
C ALA A 124 2.20 14.14 5.38
N ARG A 125 3.30 13.47 5.77
CA ARG A 125 4.52 13.43 4.96
C ARG A 125 4.40 12.47 3.79
N PHE A 126 3.86 11.28 4.00
CA PHE A 126 3.73 10.25 2.97
C PHE A 126 2.81 10.69 1.83
N LEU A 127 1.54 10.97 2.17
CA LEU A 127 0.50 11.35 1.23
C LEU A 127 0.81 12.72 0.62
N GLY A 128 1.15 13.72 1.45
CA GLY A 128 1.39 15.09 0.98
C GLY A 128 2.52 15.19 -0.05
N SER A 129 3.57 14.36 0.06
CA SER A 129 4.69 14.34 -0.90
C SER A 129 4.24 13.99 -2.33
N MET A 130 3.11 13.29 -2.48
CA MET A 130 2.60 12.89 -3.80
C MET A 130 2.09 14.08 -4.62
N ALA A 131 1.71 15.19 -3.95
CA ALA A 131 1.30 16.43 -4.64
C ALA A 131 2.44 16.97 -5.52
N ASP A 132 3.68 16.86 -5.02
CA ASP A 132 4.90 17.34 -5.65
C ASP A 132 5.58 16.27 -6.51
N GLY A 133 4.92 15.14 -6.76
CA GLY A 133 5.48 14.05 -7.55
C GLY A 133 6.51 13.20 -6.81
N TYR A 134 6.46 13.10 -5.48
CA TYR A 134 7.35 12.22 -4.73
C TYR A 134 6.59 11.08 -4.06
N PHE A 135 7.01 9.85 -4.34
CA PHE A 135 6.50 8.65 -3.66
C PHE A 135 7.55 8.08 -2.71
N HIS A 136 7.18 7.89 -1.45
CA HIS A 136 8.08 7.32 -0.43
C HIS A 136 8.22 5.81 -0.64
N ALA A 137 9.43 5.35 -0.93
CA ALA A 137 9.73 3.95 -1.20
C ALA A 137 10.88 3.45 -0.32
N VAL A 138 10.86 2.18 0.03
CA VAL A 138 11.92 1.48 0.76
C VAL A 138 12.86 0.74 -0.21
N GLN A 139 14.09 0.49 0.24
CA GLN A 139 15.11 -0.20 -0.58
C GLN A 139 15.40 -1.64 -0.12
N TYR A 140 14.83 -2.14 0.97
CA TYR A 140 15.12 -3.51 1.41
C TYR A 140 14.28 -4.53 0.64
N VAL A 141 14.85 -5.71 0.38
CA VAL A 141 14.16 -6.85 -0.23
C VAL A 141 13.55 -7.72 0.87
N ARG A 142 12.36 -8.28 0.64
CA ARG A 142 11.77 -9.31 1.52
C ARG A 142 12.69 -10.51 1.72
N HIS A 143 12.44 -11.27 2.79
CA HIS A 143 13.25 -12.43 3.14
C HIS A 143 13.19 -13.54 2.07
N SER A 144 14.34 -14.05 1.63
CA SER A 144 14.47 -15.04 0.53
C SER A 144 13.75 -16.37 0.79
N ALA A 145 13.68 -16.81 2.05
CA ALA A 145 12.90 -17.99 2.46
C ALA A 145 11.37 -17.84 2.28
N MET A 146 10.85 -16.61 2.14
CA MET A 146 9.43 -16.32 1.94
C MET A 146 9.24 -15.37 0.76
N PRO A 147 9.69 -15.72 -0.47
CA PRO A 147 9.75 -14.75 -1.56
C PRO A 147 8.35 -14.31 -2.00
N LEU A 148 7.35 -15.19 -1.90
CA LEU A 148 5.99 -14.94 -2.36
C LEU A 148 5.09 -14.25 -1.31
N TYR A 149 5.67 -13.83 -0.18
CA TYR A 149 4.93 -13.16 0.88
C TYR A 149 5.79 -12.16 1.66
N THR A 150 5.22 -11.02 2.01
CA THR A 150 5.80 -10.09 2.99
C THR A 150 4.67 -9.46 3.81
N PHE A 151 4.90 -9.23 5.09
CA PHE A 151 3.94 -8.54 5.97
C PHE A 151 4.18 -7.02 6.01
N GLU A 152 5.29 -6.56 5.44
CA GLU A 152 5.67 -5.15 5.31
C GLU A 152 6.00 -4.82 3.85
N PRO A 153 5.73 -3.59 3.38
CA PRO A 153 6.12 -3.19 2.03
C PRO A 153 7.64 -3.29 1.87
N ASP A 154 8.08 -3.86 0.76
CA ASP A 154 9.49 -4.00 0.39
C ASP A 154 9.75 -3.36 -0.98
N VAL A 155 11.00 -3.36 -1.42
CA VAL A 155 11.38 -2.74 -2.71
C VAL A 155 10.62 -3.32 -3.91
N ILE A 156 10.20 -4.59 -3.85
CA ILE A 156 9.38 -5.21 -4.89
C ILE A 156 7.99 -4.57 -4.91
N HIS A 157 7.37 -4.38 -3.74
CA HIS A 157 6.08 -3.69 -3.64
C HIS A 157 6.14 -2.27 -4.21
N ASP A 158 7.12 -1.47 -3.78
CA ASP A 158 7.22 -0.08 -4.23
C ASP A 158 7.55 0.03 -5.71
N MET A 159 8.54 -0.73 -6.19
CA MET A 159 8.98 -0.59 -7.57
C MET A 159 8.04 -1.25 -8.56
N LEU A 160 7.57 -2.47 -8.30
CA LEU A 160 6.68 -3.16 -9.23
C LEU A 160 5.24 -2.67 -9.09
N GLY A 161 4.72 -2.57 -7.86
CA GLY A 161 3.36 -2.11 -7.61
C GLY A 161 3.20 -0.65 -7.96
N HIS A 162 3.84 0.23 -7.17
CA HIS A 162 3.71 1.68 -7.39
C HIS A 162 4.42 2.15 -8.65
N GLY A 163 5.60 1.61 -9.00
CA GLY A 163 6.26 1.99 -10.25
C GLY A 163 5.45 1.67 -11.50
N THR A 164 4.54 0.67 -11.46
CA THR A 164 3.57 0.43 -12.55
C THR A 164 2.51 1.54 -12.62
N HIS A 165 2.01 2.03 -11.49
CA HIS A 165 1.08 3.16 -11.47
C HIS A 165 1.75 4.47 -11.89
N LEU A 166 2.91 4.77 -11.30
CA LEU A 166 3.57 6.07 -11.44
C LEU A 166 4.18 6.29 -12.83
N CYS A 167 4.29 5.24 -13.67
CA CYS A 167 4.72 5.40 -15.07
C CYS A 167 3.58 5.80 -16.00
N ASP A 168 2.33 5.63 -15.58
CA ASP A 168 1.15 5.95 -16.37
C ASP A 168 0.55 7.30 -15.94
N PRO A 169 0.34 8.25 -16.87
CA PRO A 169 -0.15 9.58 -16.51
C PRO A 169 -1.51 9.59 -15.81
N TRP A 170 -2.40 8.67 -16.14
CA TRP A 170 -3.75 8.62 -15.56
C TRP A 170 -3.69 8.17 -14.10
N PHE A 171 -2.96 7.09 -13.81
CA PHE A 171 -2.74 6.66 -12.43
C PHE A 171 -1.97 7.72 -11.63
N ALA A 172 -0.90 8.29 -12.20
CA ALA A 172 -0.10 9.31 -11.54
C ALA A 172 -0.93 10.52 -11.08
N GLU A 173 -1.96 10.92 -11.84
CA GLU A 173 -2.83 12.02 -11.43
C GLU A 173 -3.73 11.68 -10.23
N LEU A 174 -4.13 10.42 -10.07
CA LEU A 174 -4.84 9.98 -8.86
C LEU A 174 -3.95 10.10 -7.62
N TYR A 175 -2.66 9.75 -7.72
CA TYR A 175 -1.68 9.95 -6.64
C TYR A 175 -1.52 11.44 -6.30
N ARG A 176 -1.46 12.33 -7.30
CA ARG A 176 -1.42 13.77 -7.05
C ARG A 176 -2.69 14.29 -6.40
N THR A 177 -3.84 13.78 -6.79
CA THR A 177 -5.13 14.16 -6.21
C THR A 177 -5.16 13.84 -4.72
N VAL A 178 -4.74 12.63 -4.34
CA VAL A 178 -4.53 12.24 -2.94
C VAL A 178 -3.55 13.18 -2.24
N GLY A 179 -2.41 13.47 -2.87
CA GLY A 179 -1.41 14.36 -2.27
C GLY A 179 -1.89 15.79 -2.06
N ARG A 180 -2.59 16.37 -3.04
CA ARG A 180 -3.17 17.71 -2.94
C ARG A 180 -4.19 17.79 -1.81
N ALA A 181 -5.02 16.76 -1.65
CA ALA A 181 -5.96 16.67 -0.54
C ALA A 181 -5.23 16.62 0.81
N ALA A 182 -4.23 15.75 0.94
CA ALA A 182 -3.45 15.62 2.16
C ALA A 182 -2.71 16.92 2.53
N SER A 183 -2.24 17.70 1.55
CA SER A 183 -1.54 18.96 1.77
C SER A 183 -2.45 20.13 2.22
N ARG A 184 -3.78 19.99 2.13
CA ARG A 184 -4.74 21.00 2.60
C ARG A 184 -5.20 20.79 4.05
N VAL A 185 -4.85 19.66 4.66
CA VAL A 185 -5.28 19.29 6.01
C VAL A 185 -4.09 19.00 6.91
N THR A 186 -4.33 19.09 8.21
CA THR A 186 -3.33 18.96 9.27
C THR A 186 -3.77 18.04 10.39
N SER A 187 -5.08 17.80 10.55
CA SER A 187 -5.56 16.90 11.61
C SER A 187 -5.30 15.43 11.27
N ASP A 188 -4.97 14.64 12.30
CA ASP A 188 -4.80 13.19 12.16
C ASP A 188 -6.09 12.51 11.69
N ASP A 189 -7.25 13.04 12.08
CA ASP A 189 -8.57 12.55 11.68
C ASP A 189 -8.78 12.68 10.16
N ALA A 190 -8.52 13.87 9.61
CA ALA A 190 -8.62 14.13 8.18
C ALA A 190 -7.61 13.31 7.37
N LEU A 191 -6.36 13.24 7.82
CA LEU A 191 -5.30 12.46 7.18
C LEU A 191 -5.58 10.95 7.20
N ASP A 192 -6.17 10.43 8.28
CA ASP A 192 -6.61 9.03 8.37
C ASP A 192 -7.70 8.70 7.34
N LEU A 193 -8.69 9.59 7.14
CA LEU A 193 -9.73 9.39 6.12
C LEU A 193 -9.15 9.32 4.71
N ILE A 194 -8.24 10.24 4.36
CA ILE A 194 -7.55 10.21 3.06
C ILE A 194 -6.75 8.91 2.93
N SER A 195 -6.06 8.49 4.00
CA SER A 195 -5.28 7.25 4.02
C SER A 195 -6.13 6.00 3.77
N ARG A 196 -7.36 5.94 4.31
CA ARG A 196 -8.29 4.82 4.03
C ARG A 196 -8.73 4.78 2.59
N VAL A 197 -9.08 5.92 2.03
CA VAL A 197 -9.46 6.00 0.61
C VAL A 197 -8.28 5.58 -0.25
N TYR A 198 -7.08 6.07 0.03
CA TYR A 198 -5.84 5.65 -0.62
C TYR A 198 -5.63 4.12 -0.52
N TRP A 199 -5.80 3.54 0.68
CA TRP A 199 -5.64 2.11 0.92
C TRP A 199 -6.62 1.26 0.13
N TYR A 200 -7.92 1.56 0.22
CA TYR A 200 -8.95 0.77 -0.45
C TYR A 200 -9.11 1.08 -1.94
N THR A 201 -8.26 1.96 -2.50
CA THR A 201 -8.19 2.25 -3.92
C THR A 201 -6.80 1.98 -4.50
N LEU A 202 -5.83 2.85 -4.25
CA LEU A 202 -4.51 2.78 -4.90
C LEU A 202 -3.62 1.64 -4.36
N GLU A 203 -3.85 1.14 -3.13
CA GLU A 203 -3.15 -0.05 -2.60
C GLU A 203 -3.89 -1.36 -2.94
N TYR A 204 -5.17 -1.46 -2.60
CA TYR A 204 -5.94 -2.71 -2.67
C TYR A 204 -7.21 -2.64 -3.54
N GLY A 205 -7.29 -1.67 -4.44
CA GLY A 205 -8.47 -1.47 -5.26
C GLY A 205 -8.69 -2.53 -6.33
N VAL A 206 -9.97 -2.77 -6.59
CA VAL A 206 -10.49 -3.69 -7.60
C VAL A 206 -11.40 -2.94 -8.56
N VAL A 207 -11.44 -3.35 -9.82
CA VAL A 207 -12.36 -2.79 -10.83
C VAL A 207 -13.12 -3.92 -11.51
N HIS A 208 -14.38 -3.68 -11.85
CA HIS A 208 -15.12 -4.59 -12.72
C HIS A 208 -14.70 -4.40 -14.17
N GLU A 209 -14.27 -5.48 -14.82
CA GLU A 209 -13.88 -5.48 -16.22
C GLU A 209 -14.33 -6.80 -16.86
N GLY A 210 -15.11 -6.72 -17.94
CA GLY A 210 -15.68 -7.92 -18.58
C GLY A 210 -16.58 -8.75 -17.65
N GLY A 211 -17.31 -8.09 -16.75
CA GLY A 211 -18.22 -8.72 -15.79
C GLY A 211 -17.52 -9.49 -14.67
N ARG A 212 -16.22 -9.29 -14.46
CA ARG A 212 -15.43 -9.93 -13.39
C ARG A 212 -14.59 -8.89 -12.65
N PRO A 213 -14.33 -9.09 -11.35
CA PRO A 213 -13.38 -8.25 -10.63
C PRO A 213 -11.97 -8.44 -11.19
N LYS A 214 -11.22 -7.35 -11.23
CA LYS A 214 -9.81 -7.29 -11.61
C LYS A 214 -9.04 -6.40 -10.64
N ALA A 215 -7.87 -6.85 -10.22
CA ALA A 215 -6.99 -6.07 -9.38
C ALA A 215 -6.43 -4.87 -10.17
N TYR A 216 -6.41 -3.71 -9.51
CA TYR A 216 -5.56 -2.60 -9.95
C TYR A 216 -4.66 -2.07 -8.84
N GLY A 217 -5.04 -2.18 -7.56
CA GLY A 217 -4.23 -1.65 -6.46
C GLY A 217 -2.81 -2.20 -6.37
N ALA A 218 -1.83 -1.34 -6.10
CA ALA A 218 -0.39 -1.63 -6.13
C ALA A 218 0.02 -2.76 -5.16
N ALA A 219 -0.57 -2.83 -3.97
CA ALA A 219 -0.34 -3.92 -3.03
C ALA A 219 -0.82 -5.26 -3.60
N LEU A 220 -1.98 -5.30 -4.28
CA LEU A 220 -2.44 -6.51 -4.99
C LEU A 220 -1.49 -6.89 -6.12
N LEU A 221 -0.99 -5.91 -6.90
CA LEU A 221 -0.05 -6.18 -8.00
C LEU A 221 1.25 -6.84 -7.51
N SER A 222 1.68 -6.49 -6.30
CA SER A 222 2.93 -6.97 -5.71
C SER A 222 2.78 -8.18 -4.77
N SER A 223 1.54 -8.66 -4.56
CA SER A 223 1.21 -9.72 -3.61
C SER A 223 0.77 -11.00 -4.32
N TYR A 224 1.70 -11.95 -4.46
CA TYR A 224 1.41 -13.25 -5.06
C TYR A 224 0.29 -13.99 -4.30
N GLY A 225 0.36 -13.97 -2.96
CA GLY A 225 -0.60 -14.65 -2.09
C GLY A 225 -2.03 -14.10 -2.20
N GLU A 226 -2.19 -12.79 -2.34
CA GLU A 226 -3.49 -12.14 -2.58
C GLU A 226 -4.03 -12.52 -3.96
N LEU A 227 -3.20 -12.38 -5.02
CA LEU A 227 -3.62 -12.72 -6.38
C LEU A 227 -4.06 -14.18 -6.52
N ARG A 228 -3.38 -15.12 -5.83
CA ARG A 228 -3.77 -16.54 -5.80
C ARG A 228 -5.08 -16.82 -5.08
N ARG A 229 -5.48 -15.93 -4.17
CA ARG A 229 -6.73 -16.04 -3.39
C ARG A 229 -7.82 -15.09 -3.90
N PHE A 230 -7.52 -14.28 -4.91
CA PHE A 230 -8.39 -13.23 -5.43
C PHE A 230 -9.80 -13.73 -5.76
N ASP A 231 -9.91 -14.92 -6.36
CA ASP A 231 -11.20 -15.56 -6.70
C ASP A 231 -12.04 -15.98 -5.46
N ARG A 232 -11.46 -15.90 -4.26
CA ARG A 232 -12.09 -16.21 -2.96
C ARG A 232 -12.21 -14.99 -2.06
N ALA A 233 -11.77 -13.81 -2.51
CA ALA A 233 -11.83 -12.59 -1.72
C ALA A 233 -13.28 -12.13 -1.56
N ASP A 234 -13.61 -11.55 -0.40
CA ASP A 234 -14.86 -10.80 -0.21
C ASP A 234 -14.71 -9.45 -0.93
N VAL A 235 -15.20 -9.39 -2.17
CA VAL A 235 -15.16 -8.18 -2.99
C VAL A 235 -16.52 -7.49 -2.93
N ARG A 236 -16.53 -6.27 -2.39
CA ARG A 236 -17.74 -5.46 -2.20
C ARG A 236 -17.77 -4.27 -3.17
N PRO A 237 -18.94 -3.73 -3.51
CA PRO A 237 -19.02 -2.45 -4.22
C PRO A 237 -18.31 -1.36 -3.43
N TRP A 238 -17.63 -0.44 -4.13
CA TRP A 238 -17.02 0.72 -3.51
C TRP A 238 -18.08 1.58 -2.80
N ASP A 239 -17.88 1.80 -1.50
CA ASP A 239 -18.77 2.59 -0.65
C ASP A 239 -17.91 3.42 0.32
N LEU A 240 -18.00 4.74 0.21
CA LEU A 240 -17.19 5.66 1.00
C LEU A 240 -17.46 5.54 2.50
N ALA A 241 -18.70 5.29 2.90
CA ALA A 241 -19.06 5.20 4.31
C ALA A 241 -18.52 3.89 4.93
N ASP A 242 -18.60 2.75 4.23
CA ASP A 242 -17.96 1.49 4.68
C ASP A 242 -16.44 1.67 4.71
N ILE A 243 -15.84 2.24 3.66
CA ILE A 243 -14.39 2.53 3.59
C ILE A 243 -13.93 3.41 4.76
N ALA A 244 -14.65 4.50 5.03
CA ALA A 244 -14.29 5.44 6.09
C ALA A 244 -14.44 4.83 7.50
N ALA A 245 -15.42 3.95 7.69
CA ALA A 245 -15.65 3.28 8.97
C ALA A 245 -14.70 2.08 9.21
N ARG A 246 -14.10 1.53 8.16
CA ARG A 246 -13.36 0.25 8.24
C ARG A 246 -11.87 0.45 8.49
N PRO A 247 -11.31 -0.06 9.61
CA PRO A 247 -9.86 -0.07 9.79
C PRO A 247 -9.22 -1.05 8.81
N TYR A 248 -8.11 -0.66 8.22
CA TYR A 248 -7.30 -1.57 7.41
C TYR A 248 -6.13 -2.15 8.21
N GLN A 249 -5.74 -3.38 7.87
CA GLN A 249 -4.61 -4.08 8.48
C GLN A 249 -3.43 -4.07 7.52
N VAL A 250 -2.27 -3.59 7.97
CA VAL A 250 -1.05 -3.58 7.14
C VAL A 250 -0.46 -4.98 6.99
N ALA A 251 -0.62 -5.82 8.02
CA ALA A 251 -0.13 -7.19 8.03
C ALA A 251 -1.26 -8.18 7.68
N GLY A 252 -0.88 -9.28 7.03
CA GLY A 252 -1.81 -10.33 6.61
C GLY A 252 -2.51 -10.04 5.27
N TYR A 253 -3.48 -10.88 4.93
CA TYR A 253 -4.33 -10.68 3.75
C TYR A 253 -5.53 -9.81 4.10
N GLN A 254 -5.98 -8.99 3.15
CA GLN A 254 -7.12 -8.12 3.38
C GLN A 254 -8.40 -8.96 3.50
N PRO A 255 -9.19 -8.76 4.56
CA PRO A 255 -10.43 -9.52 4.74
C PRO A 255 -11.52 -9.12 3.73
N VAL A 256 -11.44 -7.90 3.20
CA VAL A 256 -12.42 -7.31 2.27
C VAL A 256 -11.66 -6.46 1.26
N LEU A 257 -12.07 -6.53 -0.01
CA LEU A 257 -11.64 -5.63 -1.08
C LEU A 257 -12.85 -4.84 -1.59
N PHE A 258 -12.59 -3.65 -2.15
CA PHE A 258 -13.63 -2.80 -2.71
C PHE A 258 -13.44 -2.67 -4.22
N ALA A 259 -14.51 -2.90 -4.96
CA ALA A 259 -14.56 -2.85 -6.39
C ALA A 259 -15.33 -1.64 -6.90
N VAL A 260 -14.67 -0.80 -7.70
CA VAL A 260 -15.31 0.23 -8.51
C VAL A 260 -15.95 -0.39 -9.76
N GLU A 261 -16.92 0.29 -10.34
CA GLU A 261 -17.60 -0.17 -11.55
C GLU A 261 -16.74 -0.03 -12.81
N SER A 262 -15.94 1.02 -12.87
CA SER A 262 -15.00 1.31 -13.94
C SER A 262 -13.84 2.17 -13.42
N LEU A 263 -12.78 2.31 -14.19
CA LEU A 263 -11.70 3.24 -13.87
C LEU A 263 -12.16 4.70 -13.96
N ASP A 264 -13.07 5.03 -14.88
CA ASP A 264 -13.66 6.37 -14.94
C ASP A 264 -14.45 6.68 -13.66
N HIS A 265 -15.27 5.72 -13.18
CA HIS A 265 -15.97 5.85 -11.90
C HIS A 265 -14.96 6.03 -10.74
N LEU A 266 -13.83 5.32 -10.73
CA LEU A 266 -12.78 5.57 -9.73
C LEU A 266 -12.27 7.02 -9.79
N SER A 267 -11.94 7.52 -10.98
CA SER A 267 -11.41 8.87 -11.15
C SER A 267 -12.42 9.92 -10.73
N GLU A 268 -13.66 9.84 -11.22
CA GLU A 268 -14.75 10.77 -10.86
C GLU A 268 -15.01 10.77 -9.36
N THR A 269 -15.07 9.59 -8.74
CA THR A 269 -15.29 9.46 -7.29
C THR A 269 -14.13 10.01 -6.47
N LEU A 270 -12.88 9.71 -6.85
CA LEU A 270 -11.72 10.23 -6.15
C LEU A 270 -11.62 11.75 -6.29
N HIS A 271 -11.80 12.31 -7.49
CA HIS A 271 -11.80 13.77 -7.69
C HIS A 271 -12.94 14.44 -6.94
N GLY A 272 -14.17 13.93 -7.08
CA GLY A 272 -15.34 14.48 -6.40
C GLY A 272 -15.24 14.43 -4.87
N PHE A 273 -14.54 13.44 -4.31
CA PHE A 273 -14.31 13.35 -2.87
C PHE A 273 -13.10 14.17 -2.40
N LEU A 274 -11.98 14.09 -3.12
CA LEU A 274 -10.69 14.59 -2.67
C LEU A 274 -10.39 16.02 -3.11
N ASP A 275 -10.99 16.56 -4.16
CA ASP A 275 -10.65 17.92 -4.62
C ASP A 275 -11.17 19.01 -3.66
N ASP A 276 -12.36 18.83 -3.10
CA ASP A 276 -12.96 19.71 -2.08
C ASP A 276 -12.76 19.22 -0.63
N PHE A 277 -11.86 18.24 -0.44
CA PHE A 277 -11.58 17.70 0.89
C PHE A 277 -10.90 18.75 1.78
N ASP A 278 -11.47 18.95 2.96
CA ASP A 278 -10.98 19.81 4.04
C ASP A 278 -11.23 19.19 5.43
N GLU A 279 -10.84 19.90 6.49
CA GLU A 279 -10.97 19.49 7.89
C GLU A 279 -12.42 19.19 8.33
N SER A 280 -13.42 19.78 7.68
CA SER A 280 -14.84 19.59 8.00
C SER A 280 -15.48 18.43 7.24
N THR A 281 -14.77 17.77 6.33
CA THR A 281 -15.30 16.67 5.50
C THR A 281 -15.89 15.55 6.34
N ARG A 282 -15.24 15.19 7.44
CA ARG A 282 -15.76 14.19 8.39
C ARG A 282 -17.17 14.57 8.86
N ASP A 283 -17.37 15.82 9.27
CA ASP A 283 -18.64 16.29 9.83
C ASP A 283 -19.72 16.37 8.75
N ARG A 284 -19.37 16.80 7.55
CA ARG A 284 -20.28 16.79 6.39
C ARG A 284 -20.78 15.39 6.06
N LEU A 285 -19.94 14.38 6.27
CA LEU A 285 -20.29 12.97 6.07
C LEU A 285 -20.95 12.31 7.30
N GLY A 286 -21.08 13.03 8.42
CA GLY A 286 -21.63 12.47 9.67
C GLY A 286 -20.80 11.32 10.24
N LEU A 287 -19.49 11.27 9.94
CA LEU A 287 -18.62 10.18 10.38
C LEU A 287 -18.21 10.37 11.85
N PRO A 288 -18.13 9.28 12.65
CA PRO A 288 -17.62 9.36 14.01
C PRO A 288 -16.14 9.78 14.00
N PRO A 289 -15.62 10.40 15.07
CA PRO A 289 -14.23 10.85 15.13
C PRO A 289 -13.25 9.67 15.15
N LEU A 290 -11.97 9.95 14.84
CA LEU A 290 -10.92 8.94 14.67
C LEU A 290 -10.84 7.94 15.84
N GLU A 291 -10.98 8.41 17.08
CA GLU A 291 -10.87 7.56 18.28
C GLU A 291 -11.93 6.46 18.32
N ARG A 292 -13.07 6.66 17.63
CA ARG A 292 -14.14 5.67 17.51
C ARG A 292 -14.04 4.82 16.24
N ARG A 293 -13.38 5.31 15.18
CA ARG A 293 -13.12 4.55 13.95
C ARG A 293 -11.91 3.62 14.06
N GLY A 294 -11.05 3.87 15.05
CA GLY A 294 -9.77 3.17 15.20
C GLY A 294 -8.71 3.66 14.21
N PHE A 295 -7.46 3.25 14.39
CA PHE A 295 -6.32 3.66 13.56
C PHE A 295 -5.54 2.42 13.10
N MET A 296 -5.15 2.37 11.81
CA MET A 296 -4.26 1.35 11.21
C MET A 296 -4.23 0.00 11.96
N GLY A 297 -5.25 -0.83 11.76
CA GLY A 297 -5.34 -2.18 12.33
C GLY A 297 -5.86 -2.27 13.76
N ARG A 298 -6.14 -1.16 14.44
CA ARG A 298 -6.72 -1.13 15.78
C ARG A 298 -8.11 -0.50 15.78
N PRO A 299 -9.21 -1.28 15.76
CA PRO A 299 -10.53 -0.73 16.09
C PRO A 299 -10.48 -0.09 17.49
N ALA A 300 -11.32 0.92 17.72
CA ALA A 300 -11.53 1.46 19.06
C ALA A 300 -11.91 0.31 20.00
N PRO A 301 -11.44 0.26 21.26
CA PRO A 301 -11.98 -0.70 22.21
C PRO A 301 -13.48 -0.45 22.29
N ASP A 302 -14.28 -1.49 22.03
CA ASP A 302 -15.73 -1.41 22.08
C ASP A 302 -16.15 -0.66 23.33
N GLY A 303 -16.89 0.44 23.14
CA GLY A 303 -17.39 1.26 24.23
C GLY A 303 -18.09 0.34 25.23
N ALA A 304 -17.50 0.21 26.42
CA ALA A 304 -18.13 -0.46 27.54
C ALA A 304 -19.54 0.10 27.66
N GLY A 305 -20.51 -0.79 27.43
CA GLY A 305 -21.92 -0.44 27.40
C GLY A 305 -22.29 0.36 28.64
N ALA A 306 -23.21 1.29 28.45
CA ALA A 306 -23.91 1.98 29.51
C ALA A 306 -24.49 0.98 30.50
N HIS A 307 -23.75 0.65 31.56
CA HIS A 307 -24.31 0.13 32.79
C HIS A 307 -24.69 1.33 33.65
N THR A 308 -25.89 1.85 33.41
CA THR A 308 -26.65 2.58 34.42
C THR A 308 -26.96 1.60 35.56
N GLY A 309 -26.01 1.44 36.47
CA GLY A 309 -26.25 0.80 37.76
C GLY A 309 -27.22 1.68 38.56
N ARG A 310 -28.48 1.25 38.65
CA ARG A 310 -29.39 1.73 39.68
C ARG A 310 -28.79 1.38 41.06
N PRO A 311 -28.72 2.31 42.02
CA PRO A 311 -28.42 1.95 43.38
C PRO A 311 -29.64 1.23 43.96
N ASN A 312 -29.41 0.04 44.51
CA ASN A 312 -30.42 -0.67 45.28
C ASN A 312 -29.97 -0.72 46.74
N LYS A 313 -30.72 0.01 47.57
CA LYS A 313 -30.71 0.11 49.04
C LYS A 313 -29.59 0.90 49.71
#